data_AF-A0A9W7Y1T6-F1
#
_entry.id   AF-A0A9W7Y1T6-F1
#
_cell.length_a   1.000
_cell.length_b   1.000
_cell.length_c   1.000
_cell.angle_alpha   90.00
_cell.angle_beta   90.00
_cell.angle_gamma   90.00
#
_symmetry.space_group_name_H-M   'P 1'
#
loop_
_entity.id
_entity.type
_entity.pdbx_description
1 polymer ?
#
loop_
_entity_poly.entity_id
_entity_poly.type
_entity_poly.pdbx_seq_one_letter_code
_entity_poly.pdbx_strand_id
1 'polypeptide(L)'
;GFKPQRTVEFHWYAGEEGGLLGSQDVAQAYKRESRKVVANMHFDMTGFWRREDKEVIGLVADHTDPELRALVTKLAAEYTRLQTREFECGYACSDHASWNTAGYRSAMAFESDKLDANTNIHSPADTVATLDFAHMLEFSKLAVAFAYEVGYADEA
;
A
#
# COMPACT_ATOMS: atom_id res chain seq x y z
N GLY A 1 -6.39 -15.47 20.97
CA GLY A 1 -6.21 -14.40 19.97
C GLY A 1 -5.17 -14.83 18.95
N PHE A 2 -5.09 -14.15 17.81
CA PHE A 2 -4.06 -14.39 16.80
C PHE A 2 -2.67 -14.05 17.34
N LYS A 3 -1.67 -14.87 17.02
CA LYS A 3 -0.25 -14.64 17.32
C LYS A 3 0.55 -14.97 16.05
N PRO A 4 1.05 -13.97 15.32
CA PRO A 4 1.79 -14.22 14.08
C PRO A 4 3.12 -14.91 14.39
N GLN A 5 3.63 -15.65 13.42
CA GLN A 5 4.95 -16.26 13.48
C GLN A 5 6.05 -15.24 13.15
N ARG A 6 5.77 -14.32 12.22
CA ARG A 6 6.63 -13.18 11.91
C ARG A 6 6.24 -11.94 12.69
N THR A 7 7.19 -11.04 12.93
CA THR A 7 6.90 -9.71 13.46
C THR A 7 6.05 -8.94 12.46
N VAL A 8 4.97 -8.32 12.93
CA VAL A 8 4.14 -7.39 12.17
C VAL A 8 4.31 -6.00 12.76
N GLU A 9 4.61 -5.03 11.91
CA GLU A 9 4.77 -3.63 12.30
C GLU A 9 3.80 -2.75 11.50
N PHE A 10 3.25 -1.73 12.16
CA PHE A 10 2.41 -0.71 11.53
C PHE A 10 3.16 0.61 11.57
N HIS A 11 3.27 1.26 10.42
CA HIS A 11 4.09 2.45 10.24
C HIS A 11 3.19 3.60 9.76
N TRP A 12 3.41 4.78 10.35
CA TRP A 12 2.85 6.05 9.89
C TRP A 12 4.03 6.99 9.68
N TYR A 13 4.35 7.26 8.41
CA TYR A 13 5.55 7.99 8.05
C TYR A 13 5.34 9.51 8.17
N ALA A 14 6.38 10.21 8.59
CA ALA A 14 6.42 11.66 8.61
C ALA A 14 7.05 12.21 7.32
N GLY A 15 6.62 13.39 6.87
CA GLY A 15 7.29 14.12 5.78
C GLY A 15 7.29 13.40 4.43
N GLU A 16 6.26 12.59 4.14
CA GLU A 16 6.02 11.96 2.83
C GLU A 16 5.96 13.05 1.74
N GLU A 17 5.11 14.06 1.94
CA GLU A 17 4.96 15.25 1.07
C GLU A 17 6.23 16.12 0.96
N GLY A 18 7.18 15.92 1.87
CA GLY A 18 8.51 16.55 1.83
C GLY A 18 9.51 15.81 0.94
N GLY A 19 9.05 14.77 0.23
CA GLY A 19 9.88 13.87 -0.56
C GLY A 19 10.29 12.62 0.22
N LEU A 20 9.32 11.90 0.80
CA LEU A 20 9.46 10.58 1.43
C LEU A 20 10.45 10.55 2.62
N LEU A 21 10.57 11.66 3.38
CA LEU A 21 11.68 11.83 4.34
C LEU A 21 11.66 10.77 5.45
N GLY A 22 10.49 10.53 6.06
CA GLY A 22 10.37 9.58 7.16
C GLY A 22 10.55 8.13 6.73
N SER A 23 9.96 7.72 5.61
CA SER A 23 10.12 6.34 5.11
C SER A 23 11.53 6.06 4.63
N GLN A 24 12.23 7.04 4.05
CA GLN A 24 13.66 6.92 3.73
C GLN A 24 14.48 6.67 4.98
N ASP A 25 14.30 7.47 6.03
CA ASP A 25 15.04 7.31 7.29
C ASP A 25 14.83 5.93 7.91
N VAL A 26 13.58 5.46 7.96
CA VAL A 26 13.22 4.13 8.48
C VAL A 26 13.80 3.01 7.62
N ALA A 27 13.55 3.01 6.31
CA ALA A 27 14.02 1.95 5.41
C ALA A 27 15.56 1.86 5.38
N GLN A 28 16.26 3.00 5.43
CA GLN A 28 17.72 3.01 5.50
C GLN A 28 18.24 2.55 6.86
N ALA A 29 17.56 2.86 7.97
CA ALA A 29 17.91 2.29 9.27
C ALA A 29 17.77 0.76 9.28
N TYR A 30 16.68 0.23 8.72
CA TYR A 30 16.44 -1.21 8.63
C TYR A 30 17.53 -1.89 7.81
N LYS A 31 17.91 -1.27 6.69
CA LYS A 31 19.01 -1.73 5.84
C LYS A 31 20.36 -1.76 6.59
N ARG A 32 20.71 -0.67 7.29
CA ARG A 32 21.96 -0.59 8.08
C ARG A 32 22.01 -1.63 9.20
N GLU A 33 20.86 -1.88 9.83
CA GLU A 33 20.71 -2.89 10.88
C GLU A 33 20.57 -4.32 10.33
N SER A 34 20.60 -4.51 9.00
CA SER A 34 20.42 -5.81 8.34
C SER A 34 19.11 -6.50 8.77
N ARG A 35 18.04 -5.73 8.96
CA ARG A 35 16.73 -6.28 9.32
C ARG A 35 16.16 -7.10 8.16
N LYS A 36 15.64 -8.27 8.49
CA LYS A 36 14.95 -9.15 7.55
C LYS A 36 13.50 -8.70 7.40
N VAL A 37 13.21 -7.94 6.35
CA VAL A 37 11.84 -7.55 5.99
C VAL A 37 11.35 -8.46 4.87
N VAL A 38 10.32 -9.26 5.17
CA VAL A 38 9.77 -10.23 4.21
C VAL A 38 8.97 -9.51 3.13
N ALA A 39 8.15 -8.54 3.53
CA ALA A 39 7.35 -7.74 2.62
C ALA A 39 6.90 -6.44 3.28
N ASN A 40 6.73 -5.39 2.47
CA ASN A 40 6.14 -4.11 2.86
C ASN A 40 4.90 -3.84 2.00
N MET A 41 3.77 -3.52 2.64
CA MET A 41 2.54 -3.12 1.96
C MET A 41 2.21 -1.68 2.33
N HIS A 42 2.07 -0.83 1.31
CA HIS A 42 1.76 0.59 1.45
C HIS A 42 0.35 0.90 0.96
N PHE A 43 -0.29 1.87 1.60
CA PHE A 43 -1.66 2.29 1.32
C PHE A 43 -1.69 3.80 1.23
N ASP A 44 -1.88 4.30 0.02
CA ASP A 44 -1.95 5.73 -0.27
C ASP A 44 -2.46 5.83 -1.71
N MET A 45 -3.63 6.40 -2.01
CA MET A 45 -4.75 6.74 -1.13
C MET A 45 -5.77 5.56 -1.10
N THR A 46 -6.85 5.64 -0.30
CA THR A 46 -7.79 4.49 -0.09
C THR A 46 -9.28 4.85 -0.05
N GLY A 47 -9.64 6.12 -0.24
CA GLY A 47 -10.94 6.64 0.20
C GLY A 47 -11.83 7.22 -0.90
N PHE A 48 -11.26 7.61 -2.03
CA PHE A 48 -12.00 8.25 -3.11
C PHE A 48 -12.01 7.39 -4.37
N TRP A 49 -13.17 7.30 -5.01
CA TRP A 49 -13.31 6.74 -6.35
C TRP A 49 -14.39 7.50 -7.13
N ARG A 50 -14.16 7.72 -8.43
CA ARG A 50 -15.12 8.40 -9.30
C ARG A 50 -16.26 7.45 -9.65
N ARG A 51 -17.51 7.90 -9.49
CA ARG A 51 -18.70 7.04 -9.72
C ARG A 51 -18.87 6.60 -11.17
N GLU A 52 -18.31 7.38 -12.09
CA GLU A 52 -18.23 7.08 -13.52
C GLU A 52 -17.13 6.08 -13.89
N ASP A 53 -16.15 5.85 -13.00
CA ASP A 53 -15.09 4.87 -13.18
C ASP A 53 -15.46 3.52 -12.55
N LYS A 54 -14.67 2.49 -12.86
CA LYS A 54 -14.80 1.20 -12.18
C LYS A 54 -14.19 1.30 -10.79
N GLU A 55 -14.93 0.86 -9.78
CA GLU A 55 -14.40 0.72 -8.44
C GLU A 55 -13.41 -0.45 -8.38
N VAL A 56 -12.14 -0.14 -8.08
CA VAL A 56 -11.03 -1.10 -8.12
C VAL A 56 -10.03 -0.81 -6.99
N ILE A 57 -9.11 -1.75 -6.77
CA ILE A 57 -7.86 -1.48 -6.05
C ILE A 57 -6.77 -1.32 -7.09
N GLY A 58 -6.22 -0.11 -7.21
CA GLY A 58 -5.03 0.13 -8.02
C GLY A 58 -3.80 -0.52 -7.39
N LEU A 59 -2.95 -1.17 -8.18
CA LEU A 59 -1.64 -1.65 -7.75
C LEU A 59 -0.56 -0.95 -8.56
N VAL A 60 0.30 -0.18 -7.89
CA VAL A 60 1.39 0.56 -8.54
C VAL A 60 2.46 -0.43 -9.02
N ALA A 61 2.74 -0.44 -10.32
CA ALA A 61 3.59 -1.45 -10.97
C ALA A 61 5.08 -1.09 -10.99
N ASP A 62 5.41 0.20 -10.99
CA ASP A 62 6.76 0.74 -10.88
C ASP A 62 7.18 0.87 -9.40
N HIS A 63 8.50 0.79 -9.14
CA HIS A 63 9.05 0.84 -7.78
C HIS A 63 8.46 -0.18 -6.78
N THR A 64 7.95 -1.31 -7.28
CA THR A 64 7.38 -2.40 -6.47
C THR A 64 7.90 -3.78 -6.89
N ASP A 65 7.67 -4.78 -6.05
CA ASP A 65 8.01 -6.19 -6.32
C ASP A 65 6.84 -6.91 -7.04
N PRO A 66 7.04 -7.47 -8.25
CA PRO A 66 5.97 -8.06 -9.04
C PRO A 66 5.36 -9.32 -8.40
N GLU A 67 6.17 -10.12 -7.70
CA GLU A 67 5.67 -11.29 -6.98
C GLU A 67 4.80 -10.88 -5.78
N LEU A 68 5.18 -9.83 -5.06
CA LEU A 68 4.38 -9.29 -3.96
C LEU A 68 3.07 -8.71 -4.47
N ARG A 69 3.06 -8.01 -5.62
CA ARG A 69 1.83 -7.58 -6.29
C ARG A 69 0.92 -8.74 -6.67
N ALA A 70 1.49 -9.86 -7.14
CA ALA A 70 0.72 -11.06 -7.43
C ALA A 70 0.09 -11.68 -6.17
N LEU A 71 0.79 -11.66 -5.03
CA LEU A 71 0.22 -12.05 -3.74
C LEU A 71 -0.94 -11.11 -3.34
N VAL A 72 -0.72 -9.79 -3.39
CA VAL A 72 -1.74 -8.79 -3.05
C VAL A 72 -2.99 -8.95 -3.93
N THR A 73 -2.82 -9.26 -5.22
CA THR A 73 -3.94 -9.56 -6.12
C THR A 73 -4.75 -10.77 -5.66
N LYS A 74 -4.11 -11.85 -5.21
CA LYS A 74 -4.81 -13.02 -4.67
C LYS A 74 -5.55 -12.69 -3.37
N LEU A 75 -4.91 -11.94 -2.48
CA LEU A 75 -5.52 -11.51 -1.22
C LEU A 75 -6.74 -10.61 -1.46
N ALA A 76 -6.65 -9.66 -2.40
CA ALA A 76 -7.76 -8.80 -2.77
C ALA A 76 -8.94 -9.62 -3.34
N ALA A 77 -8.66 -10.60 -4.21
CA ALA A 77 -9.69 -11.46 -4.78
C ALA A 77 -10.41 -12.35 -3.75
N GLU A 78 -9.70 -12.80 -2.71
CA GLU A 78 -10.27 -13.67 -1.67
C GLU A 78 -11.03 -12.87 -0.60
N TYR A 79 -10.46 -11.75 -0.14
CA TYR A 79 -10.89 -11.08 1.07
C TYR A 79 -11.62 -9.75 0.84
N THR A 80 -11.69 -9.27 -0.40
CA THR A 80 -12.39 -8.03 -0.76
C THR A 80 -13.39 -8.28 -1.89
N ARG A 81 -14.29 -7.33 -2.12
CA ARG A 81 -15.18 -7.35 -3.30
C ARG A 81 -14.56 -6.70 -4.55
N LEU A 82 -13.38 -6.09 -4.44
CA LEU A 82 -12.79 -5.27 -5.49
C LEU A 82 -11.82 -6.08 -6.35
N GLN A 83 -11.82 -5.80 -7.65
CA GLN A 83 -10.78 -6.30 -8.55
C GLN A 83 -9.54 -5.41 -8.46
N THR A 84 -8.36 -5.99 -8.70
CA THR A 84 -7.14 -5.21 -8.85
C THR A 84 -6.91 -4.76 -10.29
N ARG A 85 -6.28 -3.59 -10.44
CA ARG A 85 -5.80 -3.05 -11.71
C ARG A 85 -4.41 -2.48 -11.53
N GLU A 86 -3.48 -2.87 -12.39
CA GLU A 86 -2.13 -2.32 -12.35
C GLU A 86 -2.07 -1.00 -13.12
N PHE A 87 -1.29 -0.06 -12.60
CA PHE A 87 -0.97 1.22 -13.24
C PHE A 87 0.42 1.67 -12.78
N GLU A 88 1.01 2.65 -13.46
CA GLU A 88 2.31 3.21 -13.10
C GLU A 88 2.18 4.64 -12.62
N CYS A 89 3.03 5.02 -11.66
CA CYS A 89 3.20 6.41 -11.24
C CYS A 89 4.12 7.19 -12.18
N GLY A 90 5.18 6.53 -12.68
CA GLY A 90 6.26 7.13 -13.44
C GLY A 90 7.39 7.75 -12.59
N TYR A 91 7.30 7.65 -11.26
CA TYR A 91 8.27 8.16 -10.29
C TYR A 91 8.05 7.50 -8.91
N ALA A 92 8.93 7.78 -7.95
CA ALA A 92 8.78 7.36 -6.54
C ALA A 92 7.61 8.10 -5.86
N CYS A 93 6.38 7.68 -6.13
CA CYS A 93 5.17 8.44 -5.81
C CYS A 93 4.69 8.36 -4.36
N SER A 94 5.19 7.42 -3.56
CA SER A 94 4.87 7.35 -2.12
C SER A 94 5.87 6.42 -1.40
N ASP A 95 5.66 6.19 -0.10
CA ASP A 95 6.66 5.57 0.81
C ASP A 95 7.08 4.14 0.44
N HIS A 96 6.28 3.39 -0.33
CA HIS A 96 6.67 2.08 -0.87
C HIS A 96 7.99 2.13 -1.65
N ALA A 97 8.30 3.27 -2.29
CA ALA A 97 9.51 3.45 -3.09
C ALA A 97 10.77 3.53 -2.21
N SER A 98 10.67 4.06 -0.99
CA SER A 98 11.77 4.05 0.01
C SER A 98 12.20 2.61 0.35
N TRP A 99 11.22 1.73 0.56
CA TRP A 99 11.45 0.31 0.85
C TRP A 99 12.04 -0.44 -0.36
N ASN A 100 11.50 -0.20 -1.56
CA ASN A 100 12.02 -0.78 -2.80
C ASN A 100 13.47 -0.37 -3.04
N THR A 101 13.77 0.92 -2.91
CA THR A 101 15.12 1.50 -3.07
C THR A 101 16.11 0.96 -2.04
N ALA A 102 15.63 0.67 -0.82
CA ALA A 102 16.45 0.03 0.20
C ALA A 102 16.78 -1.45 -0.12
N GLY A 103 16.06 -2.07 -1.07
CA GLY A 103 16.24 -3.45 -1.49
C GLY A 103 15.23 -4.42 -0.87
N TYR A 104 14.14 -3.91 -0.30
CA TYR A 104 13.06 -4.71 0.27
C TYR A 104 11.91 -4.85 -0.73
N ARG A 105 11.20 -5.97 -0.66
CA ARG A 105 9.99 -6.20 -1.46
C ARG A 105 8.87 -5.30 -0.95
N SER A 106 8.37 -4.40 -1.80
CA SER A 106 7.26 -3.51 -1.47
C SER A 106 6.16 -3.55 -2.53
N ALA A 107 4.93 -3.30 -2.10
CA ALA A 107 3.77 -3.12 -2.96
C ALA A 107 2.94 -1.94 -2.44
N MET A 108 2.18 -1.30 -3.32
CA MET A 108 1.31 -0.18 -2.98
C MET A 108 -0.08 -0.39 -3.57
N ALA A 109 -1.10 -0.26 -2.71
CA ALA A 109 -2.49 -0.20 -3.12
C ALA A 109 -2.97 1.25 -3.12
N PHE A 110 -3.64 1.64 -4.21
CA PHE A 110 -4.21 2.96 -4.49
C PHE A 110 -5.72 2.83 -4.71
N GLU A 111 -6.47 3.90 -4.42
CA GLU A 111 -7.94 3.96 -4.48
C GLU A 111 -8.55 3.89 -5.89
N SER A 112 -7.72 3.99 -6.94
CA SER A 112 -8.14 3.88 -8.34
C SER A 112 -7.00 3.37 -9.22
N ASP A 113 -7.21 3.24 -10.52
CA ASP A 113 -6.17 2.92 -11.50
C ASP A 113 -5.58 4.16 -12.21
N LYS A 114 -5.79 5.37 -11.65
CA LYS A 114 -5.31 6.65 -12.18
C LYS A 114 -4.89 7.59 -11.05
N LEU A 115 -3.65 8.07 -11.06
CA LEU A 115 -3.15 8.98 -10.02
C LEU A 115 -3.95 10.28 -9.89
N ASP A 116 -4.50 10.79 -11.00
CA ASP A 116 -5.21 12.07 -11.07
C ASP A 116 -6.74 11.93 -10.89
N ALA A 117 -7.21 10.76 -10.47
CA ALA A 117 -8.64 10.52 -10.25
C ALA A 117 -9.21 11.48 -9.19
N ASN A 118 -8.55 11.62 -8.04
CA ASN A 118 -8.95 12.56 -7.01
C ASN A 118 -8.36 13.95 -7.27
N THR A 119 -9.17 14.88 -7.75
CA THR A 119 -8.73 16.26 -8.04
C THR A 119 -8.69 17.16 -6.81
N ASN A 120 -9.07 16.66 -5.63
CA ASN A 120 -9.11 17.45 -4.40
C ASN A 120 -7.80 17.37 -3.61
N ILE A 121 -6.91 16.43 -3.93
CA ILE A 121 -5.64 16.21 -3.22
C ILE A 121 -4.83 17.51 -3.10
N HIS A 122 -4.14 17.68 -1.97
CA HIS A 122 -3.28 18.83 -1.68
C HIS A 122 -4.04 20.17 -1.70
N SER A 123 -5.34 20.13 -1.41
CA SER A 123 -6.19 21.31 -1.33
C SER A 123 -7.10 21.25 -0.10
N PRO A 124 -7.67 22.39 0.34
CA PRO A 124 -8.67 22.40 1.41
C PRO A 124 -9.97 21.63 1.08
N ALA A 125 -10.16 21.20 -0.17
CA ALA A 125 -11.32 20.40 -0.58
C ALA A 125 -11.13 18.90 -0.28
N ASP A 126 -9.91 18.45 0.03
CA ASP A 126 -9.66 17.08 0.49
C ASP A 126 -10.23 16.90 1.90
N THR A 127 -11.46 16.37 1.96
CA THR A 127 -12.24 16.31 3.20
C THR A 127 -12.95 14.97 3.30
N VAL A 128 -13.32 14.58 4.52
CA VAL A 128 -14.08 13.32 4.77
C VAL A 128 -15.37 13.24 3.95
N ALA A 129 -15.98 14.38 3.58
CA ALA A 129 -17.20 14.43 2.78
C ALA A 129 -17.01 13.90 1.35
N THR A 130 -15.77 13.85 0.84
CA THR A 130 -15.47 13.30 -0.49
C THR A 130 -15.12 11.81 -0.45
N LEU A 131 -15.04 11.18 0.73
CA LEU A 131 -14.62 9.79 0.90
C LEU A 131 -15.80 8.82 0.93
N ASP A 132 -15.56 7.59 0.46
CA ASP A 132 -16.48 6.46 0.55
C ASP A 132 -15.96 5.43 1.57
N PHE A 133 -16.61 5.37 2.73
CA PHE A 133 -16.23 4.44 3.81
C PHE A 133 -16.41 2.96 3.43
N ALA A 134 -17.32 2.64 2.51
CA ALA A 134 -17.48 1.26 2.02
C ALA A 134 -16.31 0.87 1.10
N HIS A 135 -15.69 1.84 0.44
CA HIS A 135 -14.46 1.64 -0.33
C HIS A 135 -13.26 1.43 0.61
N MET A 136 -13.06 2.33 1.58
CA MET A 136 -11.98 2.23 2.58
C MET A 136 -12.01 0.92 3.38
N LEU A 137 -13.21 0.38 3.63
CA LEU A 137 -13.38 -0.91 4.29
C LEU A 137 -12.68 -2.04 3.53
N GLU A 138 -12.70 -2.02 2.20
CA GLU A 138 -12.06 -3.05 1.38
C GLU A 138 -10.52 -2.98 1.49
N PHE A 139 -9.94 -1.78 1.59
CA PHE A 139 -8.51 -1.61 1.87
C PHE A 139 -8.15 -2.06 3.29
N SER A 140 -9.02 -1.80 4.27
CA SER A 140 -8.82 -2.28 5.64
C SER A 140 -8.84 -3.81 5.72
N LYS A 141 -9.75 -4.46 4.98
CA LYS A 141 -9.77 -5.94 4.84
C LYS A 141 -8.47 -6.44 4.20
N LEU A 142 -8.02 -5.79 3.12
CA LEU A 142 -6.76 -6.14 2.46
C LEU A 142 -5.55 -6.02 3.40
N ALA A 143 -5.46 -4.94 4.19
CA ALA A 143 -4.40 -4.74 5.16
C ALA A 143 -4.36 -5.86 6.22
N VAL A 144 -5.52 -6.24 6.76
CA VAL A 144 -5.63 -7.34 7.74
C VAL A 144 -5.30 -8.68 7.10
N ALA A 145 -5.81 -8.96 5.89
CA ALA A 145 -5.50 -10.19 5.16
C ALA A 145 -4.00 -10.32 4.88
N PHE A 146 -3.36 -9.23 4.45
CA PHE A 146 -1.92 -9.20 4.23
C PHE A 146 -1.13 -9.47 5.51
N ALA A 147 -1.44 -8.77 6.60
CA ALA A 147 -0.78 -8.95 7.89
C ALA A 147 -0.97 -10.38 8.44
N TYR A 148 -2.14 -10.96 8.24
CA TYR A 148 -2.45 -12.32 8.68
C TYR A 148 -1.68 -13.36 7.86
N GLU A 149 -1.82 -13.37 6.54
CA GLU A 149 -1.26 -14.42 5.68
C GLU A 149 0.27 -14.37 5.63
N VAL A 150 0.85 -13.16 5.52
CA VAL A 150 2.31 -12.98 5.54
C VAL A 150 2.86 -13.21 6.95
N GLY A 151 2.12 -12.81 7.99
CA GLY A 151 2.51 -13.02 9.38
C GLY A 151 2.42 -14.48 9.83
N TYR A 152 1.55 -15.28 9.22
CA TYR A 152 1.29 -16.67 9.59
C TYR A 152 2.15 -17.68 8.82
N ALA A 153 2.54 -17.40 7.58
CA ALA A 153 3.29 -18.36 6.77
C ALA A 153 4.62 -18.77 7.45
N ASP A 154 4.96 -20.07 7.43
CA ASP A 154 6.21 -20.57 8.00
C ASP A 154 7.44 -20.01 7.27
N GLU A 155 8.58 -19.91 7.96
CA GLU A 155 9.88 -19.77 7.29
C GLU A 155 10.17 -21.10 6.57
N ALA A 156 9.92 -21.15 5.26
CA ALA A 156 10.38 -22.25 4.41
C ALA A 156 11.91 -22.21 4.22
#